data_AF-A0A1L9VLN0-F1
#
_entry.id   AF-A0A1L9VLN0-F1
#
_cell.length_a   1.000
_cell.length_b   1.000
_cell.length_c   1.000
_cell.angle_alpha   90.00
_cell.angle_beta   90.00
_cell.angle_gamma   90.00
#
_symmetry.space_group_name_H-M   'P 1'
#
loop_
_entity.id
_entity.type
_entity.pdbx_description
1 polymer ?
#
loop_
_entity_poly.entity_id
_entity_poly.type
_entity_poly.pdbx_seq_one_letter_code
_entity_poly.pdbx_strand_id
1 'polypeptide(L)'
;MDFLSNYTKIHAHAFSKANILNGFAAAGLIPFKPERVLAKLHIKMKTPTPLSCLSSNQSFYLGRTQSVSSVAAEQMLEKVIKGAEMAMQNSILSFYSRWREFDW
;
A
#
# COMPACT_ATOMS: atom_id res chain seq x y z
N MET A 1 -8.07 12.70 -41.01
CA MET A 1 -8.24 11.73 -39.90
C MET A 1 -8.99 12.45 -38.81
N ASP A 2 -10.13 11.92 -38.40
CA ASP A 2 -10.99 12.45 -37.35
C ASP A 2 -10.74 11.72 -36.02
N PHE A 3 -11.07 12.37 -34.90
CA PHE A 3 -10.84 11.84 -33.55
C PHE A 3 -11.50 10.48 -33.33
N LEU A 4 -12.73 10.28 -33.81
CA LEU A 4 -13.46 9.04 -33.60
C LEU A 4 -12.75 7.85 -34.26
N SER A 5 -12.33 7.99 -35.51
CA SER A 5 -11.59 6.95 -36.24
C SER A 5 -10.27 6.56 -35.55
N ASN A 6 -9.54 7.55 -35.02
CA ASN A 6 -8.31 7.30 -34.28
C ASN A 6 -8.56 6.67 -32.91
N TYR A 7 -9.59 7.14 -32.20
CA TYR A 7 -9.96 6.62 -30.89
C TYR A 7 -10.28 5.13 -30.97
N THR A 8 -11.11 4.68 -31.91
CA THR A 8 -11.48 3.26 -32.03
C THR A 8 -10.26 2.37 -32.24
N LYS A 9 -9.30 2.81 -33.07
CA LYS A 9 -8.06 2.07 -33.35
C LYS A 9 -7.16 1.99 -32.11
N ILE A 10 -6.95 3.12 -31.44
CA ILE A 10 -6.12 3.19 -30.23
C ILE A 10 -6.77 2.41 -29.09
N HIS A 11 -8.09 2.51 -28.93
CA HIS A 11 -8.86 1.78 -27.94
C HIS A 11 -8.70 0.27 -28.10
N ALA A 12 -8.86 -0.25 -29.32
CA ALA A 12 -8.66 -1.67 -29.61
C ALA A 12 -7.23 -2.15 -29.27
N HIS A 13 -6.23 -1.33 -29.56
CA HIS A 13 -4.83 -1.64 -29.24
C HIS A 13 -4.55 -1.59 -27.74
N ALA A 14 -5.06 -0.57 -27.05
CA ALA A 14 -4.91 -0.37 -25.61
C ALA A 14 -5.57 -1.49 -24.79
N PHE A 15 -6.73 -1.99 -25.21
CA PHE A 15 -7.42 -3.11 -24.55
C PHE A 15 -7.08 -4.48 -25.15
N SER A 16 -5.92 -4.61 -25.81
CA SER A 16 -5.41 -5.91 -26.23
C SER A 16 -5.17 -6.83 -25.03
N LYS A 17 -5.36 -8.14 -25.23
CA LYS A 17 -5.15 -9.16 -24.19
C LYS A 17 -3.77 -9.03 -23.52
N ALA A 18 -2.73 -8.77 -24.29
CA ALA A 18 -1.38 -8.59 -23.77
C ALA A 18 -1.27 -7.36 -22.85
N ASN A 19 -1.84 -6.22 -23.24
CA ASN A 19 -1.76 -5.00 -22.44
C ASN A 19 -2.58 -5.12 -21.15
N ILE A 20 -3.75 -5.77 -21.21
CA ILE A 20 -4.56 -6.10 -20.03
C ILE A 20 -3.75 -6.97 -19.08
N LEU A 21 -3.23 -8.11 -19.53
CA LEU A 21 -2.42 -9.01 -18.69
C LEU A 21 -1.20 -8.30 -18.09
N ASN A 22 -0.50 -7.49 -18.86
CA ASN A 22 0.64 -6.71 -18.37
C ASN A 22 0.21 -5.71 -17.28
N GLY A 23 -0.94 -5.04 -17.45
CA GLY A 23 -1.52 -4.15 -16.44
C GLY A 23 -1.85 -4.88 -15.14
N PHE A 24 -2.50 -6.05 -15.22
CA PHE A 24 -2.74 -6.90 -14.04
C PHE A 24 -1.41 -7.36 -13.40
N ALA A 25 -0.37 -7.67 -14.18
CA ALA A 25 0.94 -8.07 -13.64
C ALA A 25 1.64 -6.92 -12.92
N ALA A 26 1.59 -5.71 -13.50
CA ALA A 26 2.15 -4.50 -12.91
C ALA A 26 1.42 -4.13 -11.60
N ALA A 27 0.10 -4.31 -11.56
CA ALA A 27 -0.71 -4.10 -10.35
C ALA A 27 -0.60 -5.24 -9.32
N GLY A 28 0.12 -6.33 -9.64
CA GLY A 28 0.20 -7.52 -8.78
C GLY A 28 -1.11 -8.33 -8.69
N LEU A 29 -2.05 -8.09 -9.60
CA LEU A 29 -3.38 -8.74 -9.66
C LEU A 29 -3.43 -9.96 -10.61
N ILE A 30 -2.40 -10.20 -11.43
CA ILE A 30 -2.26 -11.51 -12.08
C ILE A 30 -2.00 -12.56 -10.99
N PRO A 31 -2.60 -13.77 -11.08
CA PRO A 31 -2.17 -14.91 -10.28
C PRO A 31 -0.69 -15.16 -10.53
N PHE A 32 0.08 -14.55 -9.64
CA PHE A 32 1.49 -14.66 -9.35
C PHE A 32 2.13 -15.84 -10.09
N LYS A 33 2.93 -15.55 -11.14
CA LYS A 33 3.71 -16.55 -11.89
C LYS A 33 4.46 -17.42 -10.87
N PRO A 34 4.01 -18.66 -10.60
CA PRO A 34 4.45 -19.43 -9.43
C PRO A 34 5.95 -19.67 -9.45
N GLU A 35 6.53 -19.79 -10.64
CA GLU A 35 7.97 -19.93 -10.85
C GLU A 35 8.77 -18.71 -10.34
N ARG A 36 8.27 -17.48 -10.49
CA ARG A 36 8.95 -16.26 -9.97
C ARG A 36 8.92 -16.21 -8.45
N VAL A 37 7.85 -16.72 -7.86
CA VAL A 37 7.69 -16.89 -6.41
C VAL A 37 8.73 -17.85 -5.92
N LEU A 38 8.77 -19.04 -6.52
CA LEU A 38 9.63 -20.14 -6.13
C LEU A 38 11.11 -19.77 -6.31
N ALA A 39 11.46 -19.06 -7.38
CA ALA A 39 12.81 -18.55 -7.60
C ALA A 39 13.24 -17.50 -6.55
N LYS A 40 12.31 -16.73 -5.97
CA LYS A 40 12.60 -15.78 -4.88
C LYS A 40 12.53 -16.42 -3.51
N LEU A 41 11.77 -17.50 -3.38
CA LEU A 41 11.50 -18.20 -2.13
C LEU A 41 12.64 -19.19 -1.84
N HIS A 42 13.77 -18.65 -1.36
CA HIS A 42 14.87 -19.46 -0.83
C HIS A 42 14.48 -20.05 0.53
N ILE A 43 13.62 -21.07 0.56
CA ILE A 43 13.22 -21.74 1.81
C ILE A 43 14.42 -22.53 2.32
N LYS A 44 15.15 -22.00 3.30
CA LYS A 44 15.90 -22.86 4.21
C LYS A 44 14.89 -23.47 5.17
N MET A 45 14.62 -24.77 5.05
CA MET A 45 13.79 -25.51 6.01
C MET A 45 14.48 -25.49 7.38
N LYS A 46 14.20 -24.45 8.18
CA LYS A 46 14.44 -24.46 9.62
C LYS A 46 13.08 -24.57 10.26
N THR A 47 12.82 -25.69 10.93
CA THR A 47 11.76 -25.78 11.94
C THR A 47 12.11 -24.78 13.04
N PRO A 48 11.35 -23.69 13.23
CA PRO A 48 11.44 -22.94 14.46
C PRO A 48 10.98 -23.90 15.55
N THR A 49 11.87 -24.30 16.46
CA THR A 49 11.50 -25.07 17.64
C THR A 49 10.30 -24.36 18.28
N PRO A 50 9.16 -25.05 18.52
CA PRO A 50 8.01 -24.43 19.14
C PRO A 50 8.44 -23.92 20.53
N LEU A 51 8.36 -22.60 20.72
CA LEU A 51 8.54 -21.98 22.02
C LEU A 51 7.45 -22.55 22.93
N SER A 52 7.86 -23.32 23.94
CA SER A 52 6.96 -23.88 24.95
C SER A 52 6.04 -22.79 25.50
N CYS A 53 4.74 -22.89 25.20
CA CYS A 53 3.70 -22.09 25.83
C CYS A 53 3.67 -22.42 27.32
N LEU A 54 4.34 -21.63 28.14
CA LEU A 54 4.05 -21.58 29.57
C LEU A 54 2.73 -20.82 29.74
N SER A 55 1.66 -21.61 29.87
CA SER A 55 0.36 -21.19 30.36
C SER A 55 0.53 -20.42 31.68
N SER A 56 0.40 -19.11 31.64
CA SER A 56 0.18 -18.30 32.84
C SER A 56 -1.10 -17.51 32.65
N ASN A 57 -2.09 -17.88 33.45
CA ASN A 57 -3.38 -17.22 33.58
C ASN A 57 -3.18 -15.75 33.91
N GLN A 58 -3.41 -14.85 32.96
CA GLN A 58 -3.72 -13.47 33.29
C GLN A 58 -4.90 -13.01 32.43
N SER A 59 -6.02 -12.85 33.12
CA SER A 59 -7.28 -12.34 32.62
C SER A 59 -7.10 -11.06 31.82
N PHE A 60 -7.29 -11.13 30.51
CA PHE A 60 -7.51 -9.95 29.66
C PHE A 60 -8.96 -9.47 29.80
N TYR A 61 -9.33 -9.06 31.01
CA TYR A 61 -10.51 -8.23 31.24
C TYR A 61 -10.13 -7.16 32.26
N LEU A 62 -9.45 -6.12 31.79
CA LEU A 62 -9.45 -4.84 32.48
C LEU A 62 -9.55 -3.73 31.45
N GLY A 63 -10.80 -3.43 31.07
CA GLY A 63 -11.14 -2.17 30.43
C GLY A 63 -10.59 -1.03 31.28
N ARG A 64 -9.69 -0.26 30.72
CA ARG A 64 -9.22 0.99 31.29
C ARG A 64 -9.35 2.08 30.24
N THR A 65 -10.56 2.62 30.10
CA THR A 65 -10.76 3.96 29.57
C THR A 65 -10.24 4.93 30.62
N GLN A 66 -9.02 5.43 30.45
CA GLN A 66 -8.57 6.60 31.21
C GLN A 66 -9.38 7.79 30.72
N SER A 67 -10.23 8.29 31.60
CA SER A 67 -10.83 9.61 31.56
C SER A 67 -9.70 10.64 31.57
N VAL A 68 -9.19 10.97 30.38
CA VAL A 68 -8.44 12.20 30.14
C VAL A 68 -9.46 13.14 29.54
N SER A 69 -9.69 14.28 30.22
CA SER A 69 -10.54 15.39 29.78
C SER A 69 -10.68 15.44 28.25
N SER A 70 -11.92 15.32 27.75
CA SER A 70 -12.27 15.30 26.31
C SER A 70 -11.52 16.35 25.51
N VAL A 71 -11.33 17.53 26.09
CA VAL A 71 -10.64 18.68 25.48
C VAL A 71 -9.16 18.39 25.17
N ALA A 72 -8.45 17.68 26.06
CA ALA A 72 -7.05 17.35 25.85
C ALA A 72 -6.86 16.26 24.78
N ALA A 73 -7.77 15.28 24.73
CA ALA A 73 -7.77 14.26 23.69
C ALA A 73 -8.14 14.85 22.31
N GLU A 74 -9.12 15.75 22.26
CA GLU A 74 -9.51 16.47 21.05
C GLU A 74 -8.38 17.35 20.50
N GLN A 75 -7.67 18.10 21.36
CA GLN A 75 -6.52 18.89 20.92
C GLN A 75 -5.35 18.03 20.41
N MET A 76 -5.14 16.86 21.01
CA MET A 76 -4.10 15.94 20.56
C MET A 76 -4.46 15.32 19.21
N LEU A 77 -5.73 14.99 18.99
CA LEU A 77 -6.23 14.50 17.70
C LEU A 77 -6.08 15.56 16.60
N GLU A 78 -6.47 16.80 16.86
CA GLU A 78 -6.32 17.91 15.91
C GLU A 78 -4.86 18.16 15.53
N LYS A 79 -3.94 18.04 16.49
CA LYS A 79 -2.49 18.14 16.22
C LYS A 79 -1.98 17.01 15.34
N VAL A 80 -2.49 15.79 15.54
CA VAL A 80 -2.12 14.62 14.72
C VAL A 80 -2.65 14.78 13.30
N ILE A 81 -3.90 15.24 13.13
CA ILE A 81 -4.51 15.46 11.81
C ILE A 81 -3.74 16.55 11.05
N LYS A 82 -3.50 17.71 11.68
CA LYS A 82 -2.75 18.82 11.06
C LYS A 82 -1.30 18.43 10.73
N GLY A 83 -0.66 17.63 11.59
CA GLY A 83 0.68 17.10 11.32
C GLY A 83 0.70 16.19 10.08
N ALA A 84 -0.31 15.33 9.92
CA ALA A 84 -0.45 14.46 8.75
C ALA A 84 -0.71 15.26 7.46
N GLU A 85 -1.58 16.27 7.50
CA GLU A 85 -1.85 17.15 6.35
C GLU A 85 -0.60 17.92 5.90
N MET A 86 0.15 18.49 6.84
CA MET A 86 1.40 19.21 6.53
C MET A 86 2.45 18.28 5.93
N ALA A 87 2.57 17.04 6.43
CA ALA A 87 3.47 16.04 5.84
C ALA A 87 3.04 15.63 4.42
N MET A 88 1.73 15.49 4.18
CA MET A 88 1.18 15.21 2.86
C MET A 88 1.47 16.34 1.87
N GLN A 89 1.26 17.60 2.25
CA GLN A 89 1.57 18.74 1.37
C GLN A 89 3.06 18.82 1.02
N ASN A 90 3.94 18.59 2.00
CA ASN A 90 5.38 18.55 1.75
C ASN A 90 5.77 17.42 0.78
N SER A 91 5.16 16.25 0.91
CA SER A 91 5.41 15.12 0.00
C SER A 91 4.94 15.39 -1.43
N ILE A 92 3.80 16.06 -1.62
CA ILE A 92 3.27 16.44 -2.93
C ILE A 92 4.22 17.43 -3.62
N LEU A 93 4.71 18.46 -2.92
CA LEU A 93 5.68 19.42 -3.45
C LEU A 93 7.03 18.76 -3.81
N SER A 94 7.48 17.80 -3.01
CA SER A 94 8.66 16.98 -3.32
C SER A 94 8.45 16.16 -4.59
N PHE A 95 7.26 15.56 -4.77
CA PHE A 95 6.92 14.84 -5.98
C PHE A 95 6.91 15.75 -7.21
N TYR A 96 6.25 16.92 -7.16
CA TYR A 96 6.25 17.85 -8.30
C TYR A 96 7.66 18.36 -8.66
N SER A 97 8.49 18.66 -7.65
CA SER A 97 9.87 19.07 -7.90
C SER A 97 10.70 17.95 -8.54
N ARG A 98 10.53 16.71 -8.04
CA ARG A 98 11.17 15.52 -8.59
C ARG A 98 10.71 15.22 -10.02
N TRP A 99 9.44 15.39 -10.35
CA TRP A 99 8.91 15.16 -11.70
C TRP A 99 9.37 16.23 -12.69
N ARG A 100 9.50 17.51 -12.27
CA ARG A 100 10.05 18.58 -13.11
C ARG A 100 11.51 18.39 -13.53
N GLU A 101 12.29 17.57 -12.81
CA GLU A 101 13.65 17.19 -13.20
C GLU A 101 13.68 16.20 -14.39
N PHE A 102 12.55 15.56 -14.71
CA PHE A 102 12.42 14.59 -15.80
C PHE A 102 11.72 15.13 -17.06
N ASP A 103 11.19 16.35 -17.01
CA ASP A 103 10.67 17.03 -18.19
C ASP A 103 11.83 17.76 -18.91
N TRP A 104 12.07 17.38 -20.16
CA TRP A 104 13.08 17.95 -21.07
C TRP A 104 12.54 19.19 -21.80
#